data_AF-A0A1I2ZXY8-F1
#
_entry.id   AF-A0A1I2ZXY8-F1
#
_cell.length_a   1.000
_cell.length_b   1.000
_cell.length_c   1.000
_cell.angle_alpha   90.00
_cell.angle_beta   90.00
_cell.angle_gamma   90.00
#
_symmetry.space_group_name_H-M   'P 1'
#
loop_
_entity.id
_entity.type
_entity.pdbx_description
1 polymer ?
#
loop_
_entity_poly.entity_id
_entity_poly.type
_entity_poly.pdbx_seq_one_letter_code
_entity_poly.pdbx_strand_id
1 'polypeptide(L)' 'MTINKTIIRELEHTYRRSFPNDLKRYLLVKYAEEPFPYEFTEQDLYAN' A
#
# COMPACT_ATOMS: atom_id res chain seq x y z
N MET A 1 -6.65 3.33 4.62
CA MET A 1 -6.87 3.28 3.14
C MET A 1 -5.95 2.22 2.55
N THR A 2 -6.50 1.14 2.03
CA THR A 2 -5.74 0.02 1.46
C THR A 2 -5.59 0.12 -0.05
N ILE A 3 -4.44 -0.29 -0.58
CA ILE A 3 -4.22 -0.43 -2.02
C ILE A 3 -4.74 -1.80 -2.46
N ASN A 4 -5.64 -1.79 -3.43
CA ASN A 4 -6.15 -3.00 -4.07
C ASN A 4 -5.82 -3.00 -5.57
N LYS A 5 -6.09 -4.13 -6.23
CA LYS A 5 -5.84 -4.28 -7.68
C LYS A 5 -6.65 -3.28 -8.52
N THR A 6 -7.79 -2.80 -8.03
CA THR A 6 -8.64 -1.83 -8.72
C THR A 6 -7.98 -0.46 -8.76
N ILE A 7 -7.46 0.03 -7.64
CA ILE A 7 -6.73 1.29 -7.53
C ILE A 7 -5.48 1.26 -8.43
N ILE A 8 -4.74 0.15 -8.44
CA ILE A 8 -3.58 0.00 -9.33
C ILE A 8 -3.99 0.12 -10.80
N ARG A 9 -5.11 -0.50 -11.21
CA ARG A 9 -5.63 -0.41 -12.58
C ARG A 9 -6.09 0.99 -12.94
N GLU A 10 -6.78 1.68 -12.02
CA GLU A 10 -7.21 3.07 -12.22
C GLU A 10 -6.02 4.01 -12.39
N LEU A 11 -4.97 3.83 -11.59
CA LEU A 11 -3.72 4.58 -11.72
C LEU A 11 -3.03 4.30 -13.07
N GLU A 12 -2.91 3.02 -13.47
CA GLU A 12 -2.32 2.68 -14.78
C GLU A 12 -3.10 3.31 -15.95
N HIS A 13 -4.44 3.35 -15.84
CA HIS A 13 -5.29 4.01 -16.84
C HIS A 13 -5.11 5.54 -16.84
N THR A 14 -5.10 6.15 -15.66
CA THR A 14 -4.96 7.61 -15.47
C THR A 14 -3.62 8.11 -16.01
N TYR A 15 -2.54 7.41 -15.69
CA TYR A 15 -1.19 7.76 -16.15
C TYR A 15 -0.88 7.20 -17.54
N ARG A 16 -1.81 6.45 -18.17
CA ARG A 16 -1.62 5.75 -19.45
C ARG A 16 -0.31 4.96 -19.50
N ARG A 17 0.07 4.37 -18.37
CA ARG A 17 1.35 3.69 -18.18
C ARG A 17 1.16 2.45 -17.34
N SER A 18 1.69 1.33 -17.81
CA SER A 18 1.72 0.10 -17.04
C SER A 18 2.79 0.18 -15.94
N PHE A 19 2.44 -0.22 -14.73
CA PHE A 19 3.41 -0.39 -13.67
C PHE A 19 4.14 -1.74 -13.82
N PRO A 20 5.43 -1.80 -13.44
CA PRO A 20 6.15 -3.06 -13.33
C PRO A 20 5.43 -4.03 -12.38
N ASN A 21 5.50 -5.32 -12.68
CA ASN A 21 4.88 -6.34 -11.83
C ASN A 21 5.45 -6.34 -10.41
N ASP A 22 6.74 -6.06 -10.25
CA ASP A 22 7.40 -5.98 -8.94
C ASP A 22 6.82 -4.85 -8.09
N LEU A 23 6.57 -3.68 -8.70
CA LEU A 23 5.95 -2.54 -8.04
C LEU A 23 4.51 -2.86 -7.61
N LYS A 24 3.72 -3.49 -8.49
CA LYS A 24 2.36 -3.92 -8.17
C LYS A 24 2.33 -4.89 -7.00
N ARG A 25 3.26 -5.85 -6.98
CA ARG A 25 3.39 -6.82 -5.89
C ARG A 25 3.81 -6.15 -4.59
N TYR A 26 4.77 -5.22 -4.63
CA TYR A 26 5.18 -4.45 -3.47
C TYR A 26 4.01 -3.65 -2.87
N LEU A 27 3.26 -2.94 -3.71
CA LEU A 27 2.12 -2.14 -3.28
C LEU A 27 1.03 -2.98 -2.62
N LEU A 28 0.75 -4.17 -3.16
CA LEU A 28 -0.21 -5.09 -2.54
C LEU A 28 0.31 -5.68 -1.23
N VAL A 29 1.56 -6.14 -1.18
CA VAL A 29 2.11 -6.75 0.05
C VAL A 29 2.22 -5.74 1.20
N LYS A 30 2.56 -4.48 0.91
CA LYS A 30 2.80 -3.46 1.94
C LYS A 30 1.57 -2.66 2.33
N TYR A 31 0.58 -2.54 1.45
CA TYR A 31 -0.53 -1.61 1.64
C TYR A 31 -1.90 -2.24 1.39
N ALA A 32 -2.03 -3.55 1.11
CA ALA A 32 -3.35 -4.18 0.92
C ALA A 32 -4.09 -4.48 2.22
N GLU A 33 -3.42 -4.46 3.37
CA GLU A 33 -4.01 -4.72 4.68
C GLU A 33 -3.95 -3.46 5.57
N GLU A 34 -4.98 -3.25 6.38
CA GLU A 34 -4.97 -2.25 7.46
C GLU A 34 -4.33 -2.86 8.73
N PRO A 35 -3.65 -2.06 9.57
CA PRO A 35 -3.62 -0.60 9.60
C PRO A 35 -2.44 -0.01 8.81
N PHE A 36 -2.73 0.88 7.86
CA PHE A 36 -1.71 1.71 7.21
C PHE A 36 -2.07 3.20 7.27
N PRO A 37 -1.14 4.07 7.73
CA PRO A 37 0.14 3.71 8.35
C PRO A 37 -0.06 3.01 9.70
N TYR A 38 0.91 2.18 10.13
CA TYR A 38 1.00 1.77 11.53
C TYR A 38 1.07 3.07 12.34
N GLU A 39 -0.03 3.48 12.95
CA GLU A 39 0.02 4.48 13.99
C GLU A 39 0.85 3.85 15.11
N PHE A 40 2.10 4.27 15.25
CA PHE A 40 2.87 3.97 16.45
C PHE A 40 2.06 4.50 17.60
N THR A 41 1.44 3.59 18.35
CA THR A 41 0.76 3.97 19.58
C THR A 41 1.82 4.30 20.60
N GLU A 42 1.52 5.15 21.60
CA GLU A 42 2.47 5.45 22.68
C GLU A 42 2.96 4.15 23.36
N GLN A 43 2.17 3.07 23.30
CA GLN A 43 2.53 1.75 23.81
C GLN A 43 3.67 1.06 23.02
N ASP A 44 3.82 1.33 21.73
CA ASP A 44 4.93 0.82 20.91
C ASP A 44 6.26 1.55 21.20
N LEU A 45 6.18 2.82 21.65
CA LEU A 45 7.35 3.63 22.01
C LEU A 45 7.99 3.22 23.34
N TYR A 46 7.19 2.74 24.29
CA TYR A 46 7.64 2.34 25.63
C TYR A 46 7.83 0.82 25.82
N ALA A 47 7.59 0.02 24.78
CA ALA A 47 7.88 -1.41 24.79
C ALA A 47 9.33 -1.69 24.34
N ASN A 48 10.31 -1.27 25.15
CA ASN A 48 11.70 -1.76 25.10
C ASN A 48 12.17 -2.15 26.51
#